data_AF-A0AAE0NIK8-F1
#
_entry.id   AF-A0AAE0NIK8-F1
#
_cell.length_a   1.000
_cell.length_b   1.000
_cell.length_c   1.000
_cell.angle_alpha   90.00
_cell.angle_beta   90.00
_cell.angle_gamma   90.00
#
_symmetry.space_group_name_H-M   'P 1'
#
loop_
_entity.id
_entity.type
_entity.pdbx_description
1 polymer ?
#
loop_
_entity_poly.entity_id
_entity_poly.type
_entity_poly.pdbx_seq_one_letter_code
_entity_poly.pdbx_strand_id
1 'polypeptide(L)'
;MHASSALVFPILAFATAAAATGAWVTPHDSYSSSVGVLGCKINTDRVAYWPGSVDCNNICVKLTYGSRSVHLLRIDQSGGAYDISYDAWNYLQTGSSATADPIAGGTVAMDYQEVDASECADLIYTPGSKLPLSAANSMNFVASCLSQPNSWVAKNYVLYNICDAICTLGFDETCSLDLATSNQPSCPHTLGLTNTLTSAPVYNIQYVTGKTVVA
;
A
#
# COMPACT_ATOMS: atom_id res chain seq x y z
N MET A 1 -11.93 23.22 57.18
CA MET A 1 -10.76 22.91 56.34
C MET A 1 -10.67 21.40 56.21
N HIS A 2 -11.09 20.82 55.09
CA HIS A 2 -10.85 19.41 54.77
C HIS A 2 -10.45 19.33 53.30
N ALA A 3 -9.17 19.08 53.05
CA ALA A 3 -8.63 18.84 51.71
C ALA A 3 -8.65 17.33 51.46
N SER A 4 -9.37 16.89 50.44
CA SER A 4 -9.30 15.52 49.93
C SER A 4 -8.19 15.44 48.90
N SER A 5 -7.13 14.67 49.19
CA SER A 5 -6.11 14.30 48.22
C SER A 5 -6.62 13.17 47.34
N ALA A 6 -6.83 13.44 46.06
CA ALA A 6 -7.05 12.40 45.05
C ALA A 6 -5.70 11.83 44.60
N LEU A 7 -5.50 10.53 44.85
CA LEU A 7 -4.39 9.75 44.31
C LEU A 7 -4.70 9.39 42.86
N VAL A 8 -3.94 9.96 41.93
CA VAL A 8 -3.96 9.58 40.51
C VAL A 8 -2.99 8.42 40.33
N PHE A 9 -3.51 7.23 40.01
CA PHE A 9 -2.68 6.09 39.61
C PHE A 9 -2.39 6.15 38.11
N PRO A 10 -1.12 6.09 37.68
CA PRO A 10 -0.78 6.03 36.27
C PRO A 10 -1.12 4.64 35.72
N ILE A 11 -2.02 4.59 34.74
CA ILE A 11 -2.27 3.38 33.96
C ILE A 11 -1.11 3.27 32.95
N LEU A 12 -0.19 2.33 33.18
CA LEU A 12 0.77 1.95 32.14
C LEU A 12 0.03 1.16 31.06
N ALA A 13 -0.15 1.78 29.89
CA ALA A 13 -0.56 1.08 28.69
C ALA A 13 0.60 0.21 28.19
N PHE A 14 0.51 -1.11 28.37
CA PHE A 14 1.41 -2.04 27.71
C PHE A 14 1.03 -2.11 26.23
N ALA A 15 1.89 -1.57 25.37
CA ALA A 15 1.82 -1.82 23.93
C ALA A 15 2.14 -3.30 23.70
N THR A 16 1.15 -4.10 23.33
CA THR A 16 1.36 -5.47 22.87
C THR A 16 2.07 -5.41 21.52
N ALA A 17 3.38 -5.67 21.50
CA ALA A 17 4.08 -5.91 20.25
C ALA A 17 3.46 -7.15 19.58
N ALA A 18 2.88 -6.98 18.39
CA ALA A 18 2.42 -8.12 17.61
C ALA A 18 3.63 -9.02 17.30
N ALA A 19 3.49 -10.32 17.55
CA ALA A 19 4.56 -11.27 17.28
C ALA A 19 4.85 -11.29 15.77
N ALA A 20 6.12 -11.20 15.40
CA ALA A 20 6.55 -11.33 14.02
C ALA A 20 6.20 -12.74 13.50
N THR A 21 5.72 -12.82 12.26
CA THR A 21 5.32 -14.07 11.60
C THR A 21 6.32 -14.37 10.48
N GLY A 22 6.83 -15.60 10.46
CA GLY A 22 7.73 -16.03 9.38
C GLY A 22 6.98 -16.21 8.06
N ALA A 23 7.57 -15.73 6.97
CA ALA A 23 7.07 -15.87 5.60
C ALA A 23 8.19 -16.25 4.63
N TRP A 24 7.81 -16.96 3.58
CA TRP A 24 8.68 -17.36 2.47
C TRP A 24 8.51 -16.37 1.33
N VAL A 25 9.38 -15.36 1.29
CA VAL A 25 9.19 -14.16 0.47
C VAL A 25 9.93 -14.22 -0.87
N THR A 26 9.24 -13.86 -1.95
CA THR A 26 9.75 -13.83 -3.33
C THR A 26 9.76 -12.40 -3.93
N PRO A 27 10.66 -12.11 -4.88
CA PRO A 27 10.67 -10.82 -5.57
C PRO A 27 9.58 -10.74 -6.64
N HIS A 28 8.90 -9.60 -6.72
CA HIS A 28 7.93 -9.25 -7.75
C HIS A 28 8.40 -8.01 -8.51
N ASP A 29 8.62 -8.12 -9.82
CA ASP A 29 9.21 -7.04 -10.61
C ASP A 29 8.19 -6.10 -11.25
N SER A 30 6.92 -6.50 -11.29
CA SER A 30 5.85 -5.77 -11.96
C SER A 30 4.85 -5.18 -10.97
N TYR A 31 4.57 -3.88 -11.02
CA TYR A 31 3.58 -3.29 -10.13
C TYR A 31 2.15 -3.75 -10.47
N SER A 32 1.37 -4.09 -9.44
CA SER A 32 -0.07 -4.32 -9.54
C SER A 32 -0.79 -4.00 -8.22
N SER A 33 -2.11 -3.90 -8.29
CA SER A 33 -2.97 -3.75 -7.11
C SER A 33 -4.37 -4.33 -7.36
N SER A 34 -4.75 -5.32 -6.58
CA SER A 34 -6.09 -5.94 -6.60
C SER A 34 -7.18 -5.08 -5.97
N VAL A 35 -6.84 -4.03 -5.24
CA VAL A 35 -7.81 -3.06 -4.69
C VAL A 35 -7.80 -1.72 -5.43
N GLY A 36 -7.01 -1.62 -6.50
CA GLY A 36 -6.97 -0.45 -7.36
C GLY A 36 -6.19 0.73 -6.78
N VAL A 37 -5.16 0.49 -5.96
CA VAL A 37 -4.21 1.54 -5.60
C VAL A 37 -3.43 1.96 -6.84
N LEU A 38 -3.18 3.26 -6.97
CA LEU A 38 -2.56 3.86 -8.15
C LEU A 38 -1.04 3.97 -7.95
N GLY A 39 -0.28 3.22 -8.74
CA GLY A 39 1.19 3.14 -8.65
C GLY A 39 1.86 4.49 -8.86
N CYS A 40 1.30 5.35 -9.71
CA CYS A 40 1.85 6.69 -9.97
C CYS A 40 1.70 7.66 -8.79
N LYS A 41 1.06 7.24 -7.70
CA LYS A 41 0.82 8.04 -6.49
C LYS A 41 1.45 7.41 -5.23
N ILE A 42 2.26 6.36 -5.38
CA ILE A 42 2.92 5.67 -4.27
C ILE A 42 4.37 5.29 -4.64
N ASN A 43 5.13 4.83 -3.65
CA ASN A 43 6.41 4.17 -3.88
C ASN A 43 6.21 2.71 -4.34
N THR A 44 6.30 2.45 -5.64
CA THR A 44 6.13 1.08 -6.19
C THR A 44 7.27 0.14 -5.87
N ASP A 45 8.41 0.63 -5.36
CA ASP A 45 9.52 -0.17 -4.86
C ASP A 45 9.29 -0.71 -3.44
N ARG A 46 8.15 -0.37 -2.82
CA ARG A 46 7.79 -0.72 -1.43
C ARG A 46 6.37 -1.28 -1.33
N VAL A 47 6.06 -2.31 -2.12
CA VAL A 47 4.75 -2.97 -2.16
C VAL A 47 4.87 -4.42 -1.69
N ALA A 48 3.84 -4.90 -1.00
CA ALA A 48 3.64 -6.31 -0.64
C ALA A 48 2.39 -6.89 -1.35
N TYR A 49 2.55 -8.09 -1.88
CA TYR A 49 1.56 -8.89 -2.60
C TYR A 49 1.32 -10.18 -1.80
N TRP A 50 0.35 -10.15 -0.89
CA TRP A 50 0.16 -11.22 0.11
C TRP A 50 -0.80 -12.32 -0.36
N PRO A 51 -0.78 -13.52 0.23
CA PRO A 51 -1.72 -14.58 -0.17
C PRO A 51 -3.19 -14.24 0.10
N GLY A 52 -3.43 -13.44 1.15
CA GLY A 52 -4.78 -13.08 1.60
C GLY A 52 -5.27 -11.75 1.05
N SER A 53 -6.58 -11.57 1.06
CA SER A 53 -7.22 -10.32 0.66
C SER A 53 -6.64 -9.11 1.42
N VAL A 54 -6.53 -7.98 0.73
CA VAL A 54 -6.23 -6.69 1.34
C VAL A 54 -7.40 -6.27 2.25
N ASP A 55 -7.09 -5.81 3.45
CA ASP A 55 -8.07 -5.35 4.42
C ASP A 55 -8.05 -3.83 4.60
N CYS A 56 -8.96 -3.30 5.43
CA CYS A 56 -9.18 -1.86 5.60
C CYS A 56 -8.28 -1.19 6.65
N ASN A 57 -7.41 -1.93 7.34
CA ASN A 57 -6.54 -1.45 8.42
C ASN A 57 -5.07 -1.85 8.22
N ASN A 58 -4.80 -3.13 7.96
CA ASN A 58 -3.47 -3.69 7.80
C ASN A 58 -3.00 -3.53 6.34
N ILE A 59 -2.88 -2.26 5.94
CA ILE A 59 -2.33 -1.88 4.62
C ILE A 59 -0.81 -1.62 4.68
N CYS A 60 -0.19 -1.76 5.86
CA CYS A 60 1.22 -1.53 6.07
C CYS A 60 1.85 -2.72 6.81
N VAL A 61 2.92 -3.25 6.22
CA VAL A 61 3.68 -4.37 6.77
C VAL A 61 5.12 -3.91 6.97
N LYS A 62 5.67 -4.21 8.14
CA LYS A 62 7.12 -4.19 8.35
C LYS A 62 7.67 -5.57 8.02
N LEU A 63 8.63 -5.63 7.10
CA LEU A 63 9.33 -6.86 6.75
C LEU A 63 10.79 -6.76 7.17
N THR A 64 11.33 -7.81 7.78
CA THR A 64 12.68 -7.85 8.36
C THR A 64 13.46 -9.07 7.86
N TYR A 65 14.72 -8.84 7.47
CA TYR A 65 15.70 -9.88 7.14
C TYR A 65 17.04 -9.56 7.80
N GLY A 66 17.47 -10.40 8.73
CA GLY A 66 18.64 -10.13 9.56
C GLY A 66 18.48 -8.84 10.37
N SER A 67 19.38 -7.88 10.17
CA SER A 67 19.32 -6.56 10.83
C SER A 67 18.59 -5.48 10.03
N ARG A 68 18.10 -5.78 8.83
CA ARG A 68 17.47 -4.81 7.93
C ARG A 68 15.95 -4.97 7.95
N SER A 69 15.24 -3.85 7.88
CA SER A 69 13.80 -3.83 7.74
C SER A 69 13.34 -2.74 6.79
N VAL A 70 12.19 -2.97 6.15
CA VAL A 70 11.47 -1.99 5.35
C VAL A 70 9.99 -2.01 5.69
N HIS A 71 9.31 -0.89 5.47
CA HIS A 71 7.84 -0.83 5.44
C HIS A 71 7.37 -1.04 3.99
N LEU A 72 6.26 -1.73 3.83
CA LEU A 72 5.66 -2.10 2.55
C LEU A 72 4.15 -1.86 2.58
N LEU A 73 3.62 -1.27 1.52
CA LEU A 73 2.18 -1.16 1.31
C LEU A 73 1.61 -2.52 0.90
N ARG A 74 0.77 -3.12 1.75
CA ARG A 74 0.04 -4.36 1.46
C ARG A 74 -1.24 -4.02 0.71
N ILE A 75 -1.12 -3.89 -0.60
CA ILE A 75 -2.19 -3.38 -1.49
C ILE A 75 -2.49 -4.31 -2.66
N ASP A 76 -1.92 -5.51 -2.63
CA ASP A 76 -2.23 -6.54 -3.60
C ASP A 76 -2.27 -7.95 -3.00
N GLN A 77 -2.85 -8.88 -3.76
CA GLN A 77 -2.92 -10.30 -3.46
C GLN A 77 -2.16 -11.10 -4.53
N SER A 78 -1.43 -12.12 -4.12
CA SER A 78 -0.54 -12.93 -4.99
C SER A 78 -1.11 -14.30 -5.39
N GLY A 79 -2.36 -14.62 -5.03
CA GLY A 79 -2.94 -15.93 -5.30
C GLY A 79 -2.29 -17.10 -4.52
N GLY A 80 -1.48 -16.81 -3.50
CA GLY A 80 -0.94 -17.83 -2.59
C GLY A 80 0.49 -17.59 -2.08
N ALA A 81 1.25 -16.69 -2.69
CA ALA A 81 2.64 -16.41 -2.38
C ALA A 81 2.82 -15.19 -1.45
N TYR A 82 3.98 -15.04 -0.85
CA TYR A 82 4.34 -13.80 -0.18
C TYR A 82 5.31 -13.07 -1.10
N ASP A 83 4.83 -12.19 -1.98
CA ASP A 83 5.72 -11.43 -2.84
C ASP A 83 5.87 -9.98 -2.37
N ILE A 84 7.00 -9.38 -2.69
CA ILE A 84 7.25 -7.95 -2.46
C ILE A 84 7.96 -7.36 -3.68
N SER A 85 7.90 -6.02 -3.84
CA SER A 85 8.63 -5.34 -4.90
C SER A 85 10.09 -5.78 -4.96
N TYR A 86 10.61 -6.02 -6.17
CA TYR A 86 11.98 -6.53 -6.37
C TYR A 86 13.03 -5.65 -5.67
N ASP A 87 12.87 -4.33 -5.65
CA ASP A 87 13.77 -3.44 -4.90
C ASP A 87 13.81 -3.76 -3.41
N ALA A 88 12.65 -3.95 -2.77
CA ALA A 88 12.56 -4.26 -1.35
C ALA A 88 13.22 -5.61 -1.04
N TRP A 89 12.96 -6.61 -1.88
CA TRP A 89 13.56 -7.95 -1.75
C TRP A 89 15.09 -7.90 -1.91
N ASN A 90 15.59 -7.11 -2.86
CA ASN A 90 17.02 -6.89 -3.08
C ASN A 90 17.64 -6.18 -1.87
N TYR A 91 17.08 -5.05 -1.47
CA TYR A 91 17.58 -4.22 -0.37
C TYR A 91 17.66 -4.98 0.95
N LEU A 92 16.65 -5.78 1.28
CA LEU A 92 16.65 -6.57 2.52
C LEU A 92 17.86 -7.50 2.58
N GLN A 93 18.24 -8.12 1.46
CA GLN A 93 19.37 -9.06 1.41
C GLN A 93 20.73 -8.38 1.27
N THR A 94 20.84 -7.36 0.42
CA THR A 94 22.13 -6.76 0.03
C THR A 94 22.44 -5.47 0.79
N GLY A 95 21.40 -4.73 1.18
CA GLY A 95 21.50 -3.35 1.65
C GLY A 95 21.49 -2.31 0.53
N SER A 96 21.31 -2.72 -0.72
CA SER A 96 21.35 -1.87 -1.92
C SER A 96 20.05 -1.96 -2.71
N SER A 97 19.66 -0.87 -3.38
CA SER A 97 18.55 -0.89 -4.35
C SER A 97 18.85 -1.87 -5.49
N ALA A 98 17.81 -2.50 -6.03
CA ALA A 98 17.90 -3.37 -7.21
C ALA A 98 18.36 -2.60 -8.46
N THR A 99 18.19 -1.27 -8.51
CA THR A 99 18.73 -0.44 -9.60
C THR A 99 20.24 -0.26 -9.52
N ALA A 100 20.84 -0.46 -8.34
CA ALA A 100 22.26 -0.23 -8.10
C ALA A 100 23.07 -1.53 -8.07
N ASP A 101 22.56 -2.56 -7.39
CA ASP A 101 23.22 -3.86 -7.22
C ASP A 101 22.18 -4.99 -7.27
N PRO A 102 21.64 -5.29 -8.49
CA PRO A 102 20.62 -6.31 -8.66
C PRO A 102 21.18 -7.71 -8.42
N ILE A 103 20.46 -8.52 -7.63
CA ILE A 103 20.77 -9.93 -7.40
C ILE A 103 19.68 -10.86 -7.94
N ALA A 104 20.10 -12.04 -8.40
CA ALA A 104 19.18 -13.14 -8.71
C ALA A 104 18.90 -14.01 -7.49
N GLY A 105 17.73 -14.62 -7.45
CA GLY A 105 17.30 -15.53 -6.39
C GLY A 105 15.78 -15.60 -6.27
N GLY A 106 15.29 -16.55 -5.48
CA GLY A 106 13.87 -16.79 -5.31
C GLY A 106 13.43 -16.56 -3.88
N THR A 107 12.81 -17.58 -3.31
CA THR A 107 12.21 -17.53 -2.00
C THR A 107 13.26 -17.39 -0.88
N VAL A 108 13.02 -16.48 0.06
CA VAL A 108 13.86 -16.23 1.24
C VAL A 108 12.98 -16.17 2.49
N ALA A 109 13.41 -16.81 3.58
CA ALA A 109 12.71 -16.73 4.86
C ALA A 109 12.90 -15.34 5.48
N MET A 110 11.81 -14.64 5.77
CA MET A 110 11.79 -13.31 6.38
C MET A 110 10.69 -13.23 7.43
N ASP A 111 10.80 -12.27 8.35
CA ASP A 111 9.79 -12.04 9.38
C ASP A 111 8.97 -10.80 9.04
N TYR A 112 7.65 -10.92 9.03
CA TYR A 112 6.74 -9.80 8.80
C TYR A 112 5.88 -9.50 10.02
N GLN A 113 5.50 -8.23 10.14
CA GLN A 113 4.56 -7.74 11.14
C GLN A 113 3.60 -6.76 10.46
N GLU A 114 2.30 -6.97 10.64
CA GLU A 114 1.30 -5.94 10.34
C GLU A 114 1.48 -4.78 11.33
N VAL A 115 1.69 -3.57 10.82
CA VAL A 115 1.93 -2.36 11.63
C VAL A 115 0.86 -1.32 11.33
N ASP A 116 0.83 -0.24 12.13
CA ASP A 116 -0.12 0.84 11.88
C ASP A 116 0.09 1.43 10.48
N ALA A 117 -1.00 1.69 9.76
CA ALA A 117 -0.94 2.21 8.40
C ALA A 117 -0.14 3.51 8.25
N SER A 118 -0.04 4.31 9.32
CA SER A 118 0.78 5.54 9.34
C SER A 118 2.28 5.29 9.23
N GLU A 119 2.78 4.09 9.54
CA GLU A 119 4.20 3.71 9.34
C GLU A 119 4.58 3.62 7.85
N CYS A 120 3.58 3.55 6.96
CA CYS A 120 3.76 3.60 5.51
C CYS A 120 3.38 4.96 4.89
N ALA A 121 3.15 6.00 5.70
CA ALA A 121 2.67 7.30 5.20
C ALA A 121 3.64 7.96 4.20
N ASP A 122 4.96 7.74 4.36
CA ASP A 122 6.00 8.24 3.46
C ASP A 122 6.03 7.50 2.09
N LEU A 123 5.37 6.35 2.00
CA LEU A 123 5.20 5.59 0.76
C LEU A 123 4.04 6.10 -0.09
N ILE A 124 3.22 7.03 0.42
CA ILE A 124 2.02 7.55 -0.25
C ILE A 124 2.22 9.03 -0.57
N TYR A 125 2.15 9.38 -1.86
CA TYR A 125 2.49 10.72 -2.34
C TYR A 125 1.30 11.68 -2.47
N THR A 126 0.11 11.26 -2.07
CA THR A 126 -1.07 12.12 -2.06
C THR A 126 -1.04 13.11 -0.87
N PRO A 127 -1.80 14.21 -0.94
CA PRO A 127 -1.96 15.10 0.20
C PRO A 127 -2.50 14.37 1.45
N GLY A 128 -1.73 14.46 2.54
CA GLY A 128 -2.06 13.80 3.81
C GLY A 128 -1.88 12.28 3.78
N SER A 129 -1.11 11.73 2.84
CA SER A 129 -0.81 10.30 2.72
C SER A 129 -2.07 9.43 2.64
N LYS A 130 -3.12 9.95 1.97
CA LYS A 130 -4.37 9.22 1.73
C LYS A 130 -4.19 8.17 0.65
N LEU A 131 -4.68 6.96 0.86
CA LEU A 131 -4.57 5.87 -0.09
C LEU A 131 -5.19 6.25 -1.47
N PRO A 132 -4.38 6.32 -2.54
CA PRO A 132 -4.84 6.74 -3.86
C PRO A 132 -5.50 5.57 -4.58
N LEU A 133 -6.81 5.63 -4.76
CA LEU A 133 -7.59 4.54 -5.33
C LEU A 133 -8.23 4.94 -6.67
N SER A 134 -8.30 4.01 -7.61
CA SER A 134 -9.02 4.18 -8.88
C SER A 134 -10.52 4.33 -8.62
N ALA A 135 -11.10 5.46 -8.99
CA ALA A 135 -12.53 5.71 -8.84
C ALA A 135 -13.39 4.70 -9.64
N ALA A 136 -12.88 4.24 -10.79
CA ALA A 136 -13.60 3.31 -11.64
C ALA A 136 -13.49 1.85 -11.16
N ASN A 137 -12.36 1.46 -10.57
CA ASN A 137 -12.04 0.04 -10.33
C ASN A 137 -11.78 -0.37 -8.88
N SER A 138 -11.89 0.55 -7.90
CA SER A 138 -11.70 0.23 -6.47
C SER A 138 -12.99 0.14 -5.65
N MET A 139 -14.15 0.39 -6.24
CA MET A 139 -15.38 0.67 -5.49
C MET A 139 -15.86 -0.45 -4.58
N ASN A 140 -15.62 -1.72 -4.93
CA ASN A 140 -15.92 -2.85 -4.03
C ASN A 140 -15.10 -2.78 -2.74
N PHE A 141 -13.82 -2.45 -2.83
CA PHE A 141 -12.94 -2.29 -1.67
C PHE A 141 -13.34 -1.06 -0.85
N VAL A 142 -13.55 0.08 -1.52
CA VAL A 142 -13.96 1.33 -0.87
C VAL A 142 -15.28 1.17 -0.12
N ALA A 143 -16.31 0.60 -0.75
CA ALA A 143 -17.60 0.37 -0.11
C ALA A 143 -17.49 -0.58 1.10
N SER A 144 -16.68 -1.65 0.97
CA SER A 144 -16.40 -2.56 2.09
C SER A 144 -15.73 -1.85 3.26
N CYS A 145 -14.74 -0.99 3.00
CA CYS A 145 -14.07 -0.23 4.06
C CYS A 145 -14.96 0.84 4.67
N LEU A 146 -15.78 1.54 3.87
CA LEU A 146 -16.75 2.51 4.39
C LEU A 146 -17.82 1.87 5.27
N SER A 147 -18.15 0.58 5.07
CA SER A 147 -19.00 -0.18 6.01
C SER A 147 -18.33 -0.43 7.37
N GLN A 148 -17.03 -0.21 7.46
CA GLN A 148 -16.20 -0.26 8.67
C GLN A 148 -15.69 1.17 8.98
N PRO A 149 -16.55 2.09 9.44
CA PRO A 149 -16.24 3.53 9.50
C PRO A 149 -15.05 3.89 10.40
N ASN A 150 -14.66 2.97 11.28
CA ASN A 150 -13.49 3.16 12.15
C ASN A 150 -12.18 2.71 11.52
N SER A 151 -12.21 2.00 10.40
CA SER A 151 -11.03 1.52 9.70
C SER A 151 -10.16 2.67 9.19
N TRP A 152 -8.85 2.41 9.04
CA TRP A 152 -7.92 3.42 8.56
C TRP A 152 -8.28 3.86 7.13
N VAL A 153 -8.58 2.92 6.23
CA VAL A 153 -8.92 3.21 4.83
C VAL A 153 -10.18 4.06 4.73
N ALA A 154 -11.23 3.77 5.52
CA ALA A 154 -12.46 4.57 5.51
C ALA A 154 -12.24 6.06 5.81
N LYS A 155 -11.17 6.38 6.56
CA LYS A 155 -10.81 7.73 6.97
C LYS A 155 -9.72 8.35 6.09
N ASN A 156 -8.94 7.54 5.38
CA ASN A 156 -7.71 7.94 4.71
C ASN A 156 -7.61 7.41 3.27
N TYR A 157 -8.62 7.67 2.46
CA TYR A 157 -8.58 7.39 1.02
C TYR A 157 -8.86 8.64 0.19
N VAL A 158 -8.45 8.58 -1.08
CA VAL A 158 -8.81 9.56 -2.10
C VAL A 158 -9.04 8.80 -3.41
N LEU A 159 -10.10 9.18 -4.13
CA LEU A 159 -10.43 8.59 -5.42
C LEU A 159 -9.90 9.47 -6.53
N TYR A 160 -9.30 8.84 -7.54
CA TYR A 160 -8.89 9.51 -8.78
C TYR A 160 -9.59 8.91 -9.99
N ASN A 161 -9.88 9.73 -11.00
CA ASN A 161 -10.46 9.26 -12.27
C ASN A 161 -9.42 8.59 -13.19
N ILE A 162 -8.50 7.82 -12.61
CA ILE A 162 -7.53 6.98 -13.31
C ILE A 162 -8.08 5.56 -13.32
N CYS A 163 -8.09 4.93 -14.50
CA CYS A 163 -8.79 3.68 -14.75
C CYS A 163 -7.96 2.44 -14.40
N ASP A 164 -6.63 2.49 -14.44
CA ASP A 164 -5.81 1.32 -14.16
C ASP A 164 -4.76 1.61 -13.07
N ALA A 165 -4.30 0.55 -12.39
CA ALA A 165 -3.34 0.68 -11.29
C ALA A 165 -1.98 1.21 -11.78
N ILE A 166 -1.60 0.95 -13.03
CA ILE A 166 -0.33 1.38 -13.63
C ILE A 166 -0.37 2.80 -14.22
N CYS A 167 -1.49 3.52 -14.02
CA CYS A 167 -1.75 4.89 -14.44
C CYS A 167 -1.57 5.17 -15.94
N THR A 168 -2.01 4.26 -16.81
CA THR A 168 -1.92 4.44 -18.28
C THR A 168 -3.19 5.00 -18.92
N LEU A 169 -4.33 4.93 -18.23
CA LEU A 169 -5.64 5.33 -18.73
C LEU A 169 -6.40 6.19 -17.71
N GLY A 170 -7.07 7.24 -18.20
CA GLY A 170 -7.93 8.11 -17.41
C GLY A 170 -7.44 9.55 -17.30
N PHE A 171 -7.94 10.24 -16.27
CA PHE A 171 -7.62 11.62 -15.95
C PHE A 171 -7.08 11.71 -14.52
N ASP A 172 -5.97 12.41 -14.35
CA ASP A 172 -5.38 12.68 -13.02
C ASP A 172 -6.15 13.79 -12.30
N GLU A 173 -7.34 13.45 -11.85
CA GLU A 173 -8.27 14.34 -11.14
C GLU A 173 -8.94 13.60 -10.00
N THR A 174 -9.24 14.31 -8.92
CA THR A 174 -9.91 13.71 -7.77
C THR A 174 -11.42 13.62 -7.99
N CYS A 175 -12.01 12.55 -7.47
CA CYS A 175 -13.45 12.32 -7.47
C CYS A 175 -14.01 12.39 -6.05
N SER A 176 -15.29 12.74 -5.93
CA SER A 176 -16.05 12.67 -4.67
C SER A 176 -16.98 11.46 -4.68
N LEU A 177 -17.24 10.91 -3.49
CA LEU A 177 -18.15 9.78 -3.32
C LEU A 177 -19.16 10.09 -2.22
N ASP A 178 -20.43 9.91 -2.55
CA ASP A 178 -21.53 9.91 -1.59
C ASP A 178 -22.40 8.67 -1.83
N LEU A 179 -22.18 7.64 -1.00
CA LEU A 179 -22.90 6.37 -1.09
C LEU A 179 -24.39 6.48 -0.72
N ALA A 180 -24.83 7.59 -0.09
CA ALA A 180 -26.25 7.84 0.10
C ALA A 180 -26.95 8.26 -1.21
N THR A 181 -26.18 8.80 -2.16
CA THR A 181 -26.67 9.28 -3.45
C THR A 181 -26.39 8.30 -4.58
N SER A 182 -25.19 7.72 -4.66
CA SER A 182 -24.75 6.87 -5.75
C SER A 182 -23.62 5.92 -5.35
N ASN A 183 -23.57 4.73 -5.95
CA ASN A 183 -22.42 3.82 -5.84
C ASN A 183 -21.28 4.17 -6.82
N GLN A 184 -21.46 5.21 -7.64
CA GLN A 184 -20.44 5.71 -8.56
C GLN A 184 -19.88 7.06 -8.09
N PRO A 185 -18.55 7.22 -8.03
CA PRO A 185 -17.93 8.50 -7.76
C PRO A 185 -18.28 9.58 -8.80
N SER A 186 -18.40 10.82 -8.35
CA SER A 186 -18.54 12.00 -9.20
C SER A 186 -17.16 12.58 -9.50
N CYS A 187 -16.82 12.69 -10.78
CA CYS A 187 -15.52 13.19 -11.26
C CYS A 187 -15.74 14.36 -12.23
N PRO A 188 -14.76 15.27 -12.39
CA PRO A 188 -14.87 16.38 -13.35
C PRO A 188 -15.07 15.92 -14.81
N HIS A 189 -14.35 14.88 -15.25
CA HIS A 189 -14.63 14.16 -16.50
C HIS A 189 -15.52 12.94 -16.24
N THR A 190 -16.14 12.42 -17.29
CA THR A 190 -16.93 11.18 -17.19
C THR A 190 -16.08 10.07 -16.58
N LEU A 191 -16.61 9.44 -15.52
CA LEU A 191 -15.96 8.33 -14.83
C LEU A 191 -15.64 7.20 -15.80
N GLY A 192 -14.41 6.69 -15.74
CA GLY A 192 -14.02 5.49 -16.50
C GLY A 192 -13.67 5.73 -17.98
N LEU A 193 -13.53 6.98 -18.41
CA LEU A 193 -12.99 7.28 -19.73
C LEU A 193 -11.53 6.84 -19.84
N THR A 194 -11.22 6.04 -20.86
CA THR A 194 -9.89 5.43 -21.05
C THR A 194 -8.97 6.28 -21.93
N ASN A 195 -8.93 7.58 -21.67
CA ASN A 195 -7.98 8.48 -22.35
C ASN A 195 -6.55 8.09 -21.98
N THR A 196 -5.62 8.10 -22.94
CA THR A 196 -4.21 7.81 -22.64
C THR A 196 -3.64 8.82 -21.65
N LEU A 197 -3.09 8.31 -20.55
CA LEU A 197 -2.42 9.08 -19.52
C LEU A 197 -0.91 8.81 -19.60
N THR A 198 -0.14 9.83 -19.97
CA THR A 198 1.34 9.73 -20.10
C THR A 198 2.10 10.59 -19.11
N SER A 199 1.41 11.43 -18.32
CA SER A 199 2.05 12.41 -17.43
C SER A 199 2.60 11.80 -16.15
N ALA A 200 2.21 10.58 -15.80
CA ALA A 200 2.57 9.94 -14.54
C ALA A 200 2.84 8.43 -14.73
N PRO A 201 3.87 8.04 -15.50
CA PRO A 201 4.18 6.65 -15.76
C PRO A 201 4.57 5.92 -14.47
N VAL A 202 4.12 4.67 -14.35
CA VAL A 202 4.61 3.74 -13.33
C VAL A 202 5.83 3.01 -13.88
N TYR A 203 6.82 2.81 -13.01
CA TYR A 203 8.04 2.13 -13.36
C TYR A 203 8.22 0.85 -12.54
N ASN A 204 8.72 -0.17 -13.24
CA ASN A 204 9.14 -1.46 -12.72
C ASN A 204 10.67 -1.54 -12.79
N ILE A 205 11.27 -2.33 -11.91
CA ILE A 205 12.69 -2.69 -12.02
C ILE A 205 12.74 -4.10 -12.59
N GLN A 206 13.16 -4.23 -13.85
CA GLN A 206 13.28 -5.53 -14.50
C GLN A 206 14.20 -6.44 -13.69
N TYR A 207 13.68 -7.62 -13.36
CA TYR A 207 14.34 -8.60 -12.51
C TYR A 207 15.76 -8.94 -13.01
N VAL A 208 16.72 -8.99 -12.07
CA VAL A 208 18.15 -9.29 -12.28
C VAL A 208 18.94 -8.27 -13.11
N THR A 209 18.29 -7.43 -13.92
CA THR A 209 19.01 -6.45 -14.74
C THR A 209 19.17 -5.10 -14.04
N GLY A 210 18.29 -4.79 -13.08
CA GLY A 210 18.24 -3.49 -12.41
C GLY A 210 17.74 -2.35 -13.31
N LYS A 211 17.29 -2.67 -14.52
CA LYS A 211 16.80 -1.67 -15.48
C LYS A 211 15.39 -1.22 -15.13
N THR A 212 15.21 0.08 -15.00
CA THR A 212 13.89 0.70 -14.91
C THR A 212 13.16 0.59 -16.26
N VAL A 213 11.96 0.04 -16.26
CA VAL A 213 11.09 -0.08 -17.45
C VAL A 213 9.70 0.47 -17.12
N VAL A 214 9.03 1.06 -18.11
CA VAL A 214 7.63 1.49 -17.93
C VAL A 214 6.76 0.24 -17.76
N ALA A 215 5.87 0.26 -16.78
CA ALA A 215 4.93 -0.82 -16.47
C ALA A 215 3.88 -1.04 -17.57
#